data_AF-A0A378XA41-F1
#
_entry.id   AF-A0A378XA41-F1
#
_cell.length_a   1.000
_cell.length_b   1.000
_cell.length_c   1.000
_cell.angle_alpha   90.00
_cell.angle_beta   90.00
_cell.angle_gamma   90.00
#
_symmetry.space_group_name_H-M   'P 1'
#
loop_
_entity.id
_entity.type
_entity.pdbx_description
1 polymer ?
#
loop_
_entity_poly.entity_id
_entity_poly.type
_entity_poly.pdbx_seq_one_letter_code
_entity_poly.pdbx_strand_id
1 'polypeptide(L)'
;MANIHSTAIIHDGAQLHESVKVGAYSIIGPEVIIGEGTTVGEHCIIDGRTIIGKNNTFYRFCSVGGIPQDKKYHGEDTALEIGDGNMFREFVTINTGTVQDSGTTRLGNNNWIMAYVHIAHDCQLGNEIVMSNGIQLAGHIHIGDWAIIGGLAAAHQFTNIGAHSMTGGMSAIRQDIPPYVLGAGQPYKPAGVNSEGLRRRGYTATQIQAIKEAYKYIYLRSLKVEEAVAAIRNMQENSEKDIADVLEPFVDFFDKSSSRGVGR
;
A
#
# COMPACT_ATOMS: atom_id res chain seq x y z
N MET A 1 -8.22 3.93 33.44
CA MET A 1 -7.13 4.32 32.53
C MET A 1 -7.55 5.61 31.83
N ALA A 2 -6.89 6.74 32.10
CA ALA A 2 -7.38 8.07 31.67
C ALA A 2 -7.47 8.25 30.13
N ASN A 3 -6.81 7.38 29.36
CA ASN A 3 -6.76 7.44 27.90
C ASN A 3 -7.77 6.50 27.20
N ILE A 4 -8.49 5.67 27.94
CA ILE A 4 -9.48 4.73 27.39
C ILE A 4 -10.87 5.17 27.84
N HIS A 5 -11.75 5.47 26.89
CA HIS A 5 -13.11 5.87 27.18
C HIS A 5 -13.86 4.76 27.95
N SER A 6 -14.72 5.13 28.90
CA SER A 6 -15.41 4.15 29.76
C SER A 6 -16.38 3.21 29.03
N THR A 7 -16.73 3.53 27.78
CA THR A 7 -17.58 2.70 26.91
C THR A 7 -16.79 1.94 25.85
N ALA A 8 -15.46 2.08 25.82
CA ALA A 8 -14.63 1.20 25.01
C ALA A 8 -14.56 -0.19 25.66
N ILE A 9 -14.57 -1.23 24.84
CA ILE A 9 -14.44 -2.62 25.28
C ILE A 9 -13.04 -3.10 24.90
N ILE A 10 -12.22 -3.37 25.90
CA ILE A 10 -10.89 -3.95 25.74
C ILE A 10 -10.98 -5.39 26.22
N HIS A 11 -10.81 -6.36 25.33
CA HIS A 11 -10.86 -7.77 25.69
C HIS A 11 -9.64 -8.19 26.52
N ASP A 12 -9.84 -9.17 27.39
CA ASP A 12 -8.75 -9.85 28.10
C ASP A 12 -7.76 -10.44 27.08
N GLY A 13 -6.47 -10.12 27.24
CA GLY A 13 -5.40 -10.51 26.32
C GLY A 13 -4.88 -9.37 25.45
N ALA A 14 -5.69 -8.32 25.21
CA ALA A 14 -5.25 -7.17 24.43
C ALA A 14 -4.08 -6.45 25.11
N GLN A 15 -3.05 -6.11 24.35
CA GLN A 15 -1.83 -5.46 24.86
C GLN A 15 -1.70 -4.05 24.30
N LEU A 16 -2.00 -3.06 25.13
CA LEU A 16 -1.95 -1.65 24.76
C LEU A 16 -0.85 -0.95 25.55
N HIS A 17 -0.01 -0.18 24.86
CA HIS A 17 0.91 0.74 25.53
C HIS A 17 0.14 1.78 26.37
N GLU A 18 0.71 2.24 27.49
CA GLU A 18 0.04 3.12 28.46
C GLU A 18 -0.44 4.47 27.86
N SER A 19 0.21 4.91 26.79
CA SER A 19 -0.11 6.14 26.07
C SER A 19 -1.25 5.98 25.06
N VAL A 20 -1.69 4.75 24.76
CA VAL A 20 -2.71 4.49 23.74
C VAL A 20 -4.02 5.13 24.15
N LYS A 21 -4.69 5.78 23.18
CA LYS A 21 -6.01 6.37 23.37
C LYS A 21 -7.05 5.55 22.64
N VAL A 22 -8.17 5.25 23.31
CA VAL A 22 -9.30 4.52 22.70
C VAL A 22 -10.60 5.28 22.93
N GLY A 23 -11.24 5.65 21.82
CA GLY A 23 -12.49 6.40 21.78
C GLY A 23 -13.72 5.60 22.19
N ALA A 24 -14.84 6.30 22.37
CA ALA A 24 -16.08 5.71 22.82
C ALA A 24 -16.58 4.61 21.89
N TYR A 25 -17.12 3.54 22.48
CA TYR A 25 -17.77 2.43 21.77
C TYR A 25 -16.87 1.67 20.79
N SER A 26 -15.55 1.82 20.92
CA SER A 26 -14.58 1.03 20.17
C SER A 26 -14.31 -0.30 20.88
N ILE A 27 -14.01 -1.34 20.11
CA ILE A 27 -13.74 -2.69 20.59
C ILE A 27 -12.33 -3.08 20.16
N ILE A 28 -11.53 -3.53 21.12
CA ILE A 28 -10.19 -4.08 20.88
C ILE A 28 -10.18 -5.57 21.27
N GLY A 29 -9.91 -6.42 20.28
CA GLY A 29 -9.90 -7.88 20.40
C GLY A 29 -8.75 -8.43 21.25
N PRO A 30 -8.85 -9.71 21.68
CA PRO A 30 -7.96 -10.31 22.68
C PRO A 30 -6.52 -10.54 22.18
N GLU A 31 -6.29 -10.60 20.87
CA GLU A 31 -4.97 -10.85 20.27
C GLU A 31 -4.36 -9.59 19.65
N VAL A 32 -4.92 -8.42 19.96
CA VAL A 32 -4.46 -7.14 19.42
C VAL A 32 -3.35 -6.55 20.28
N ILE A 33 -2.28 -6.12 19.62
CA ILE A 33 -1.16 -5.39 20.22
C ILE A 33 -1.11 -3.99 19.62
N ILE A 34 -1.10 -2.94 20.46
CA ILE A 34 -1.07 -1.54 20.02
C ILE A 34 0.10 -0.79 20.67
N GLY A 35 0.97 -0.26 19.83
CA GLY A 35 2.17 0.48 20.19
C GLY A 35 1.91 1.91 20.71
N GLU A 36 2.98 2.50 21.21
CA GLU A 36 3.03 3.84 21.81
C GLU A 36 2.42 4.95 20.91
N GLY A 37 1.77 5.93 21.53
CA GLY A 37 1.20 7.11 20.86
C GLY A 37 0.01 6.86 19.93
N THR A 38 -0.35 5.60 19.65
CA THR A 38 -1.47 5.28 18.76
C THR A 38 -2.82 5.70 19.34
N THR A 39 -3.67 6.28 18.50
CA THR A 39 -5.03 6.71 18.83
C THR A 39 -6.04 5.94 18.00
N VAL A 40 -6.98 5.30 18.68
CA VAL A 40 -8.15 4.64 18.11
C VAL A 40 -9.36 5.53 18.37
N GLY A 41 -10.01 6.00 17.29
CA GLY A 41 -11.19 6.86 17.33
C GLY A 41 -12.43 6.14 17.87
N GLU A 42 -13.59 6.81 17.80
CA GLU A 42 -14.85 6.24 18.25
C GLU A 42 -15.39 5.18 17.27
N HIS A 43 -16.11 4.19 17.81
CA HIS A 43 -16.78 3.16 17.02
C HIS A 43 -15.86 2.35 16.08
N CYS A 44 -14.58 2.23 16.41
CA CYS A 44 -13.66 1.35 15.71
C CYS A 44 -13.76 -0.08 16.23
N ILE A 45 -13.57 -1.05 15.35
CA ILE A 45 -13.36 -2.45 15.74
C ILE A 45 -11.97 -2.84 15.26
N ILE A 46 -11.10 -3.21 16.19
CA ILE A 46 -9.78 -3.76 15.90
C ILE A 46 -9.75 -5.16 16.50
N ASP A 47 -9.58 -6.18 15.66
CA ASP A 47 -9.69 -7.59 16.03
C ASP A 47 -8.62 -8.44 15.34
N GLY A 48 -8.71 -9.76 15.50
CA GLY A 48 -7.78 -10.73 14.93
C GLY A 48 -6.39 -10.64 15.57
N ARG A 49 -5.48 -11.47 15.07
CA ARG A 49 -4.07 -11.41 15.44
C ARG A 49 -3.41 -10.21 14.75
N THR A 50 -3.57 -9.05 15.37
CA THR A 50 -3.23 -7.76 14.79
C THR A 50 -2.17 -7.04 15.62
N ILE A 51 -1.06 -6.70 14.98
CA ILE A 51 0.01 -5.89 15.57
C ILE A 51 -0.01 -4.51 14.92
N ILE A 52 -0.15 -3.48 15.75
CA ILE A 52 -0.15 -2.07 15.34
C ILE A 52 1.02 -1.38 16.02
N GLY A 53 1.85 -0.71 15.22
CA GLY A 53 2.98 0.07 15.68
C GLY A 53 2.59 1.37 16.39
N LYS A 54 3.49 2.33 16.32
CA LYS A 54 3.46 3.59 17.07
C LYS A 54 2.80 4.72 16.30
N ASN A 55 2.23 5.68 17.02
CA ASN A 55 1.75 6.94 16.49
C ASN A 55 0.76 6.80 15.31
N ASN A 56 0.04 5.68 15.23
CA ASN A 56 -1.02 5.51 14.25
C ASN A 56 -2.27 6.27 14.70
N THR A 57 -3.05 6.74 13.73
CA THR A 57 -4.35 7.35 14.00
C THR A 57 -5.42 6.61 13.21
N PHE A 58 -6.29 5.90 13.92
CA PHE A 58 -7.54 5.40 13.37
C PHE A 58 -8.61 6.42 13.70
N TYR A 59 -9.20 7.03 12.68
CA TYR A 59 -10.39 7.84 12.86
C TYR A 59 -11.60 6.92 13.08
N ARG A 60 -12.81 7.47 13.18
CA ARG A 60 -14.01 6.69 13.56
C ARG A 60 -14.45 5.65 12.53
N PHE A 61 -15.11 4.60 12.99
CA PHE A 61 -15.73 3.55 12.17
C PHE A 61 -14.76 2.71 11.32
N CYS A 62 -13.48 2.60 11.71
CA CYS A 62 -12.56 1.66 11.06
C CYS A 62 -12.87 0.22 11.50
N SER A 63 -12.75 -0.73 10.57
CA SER A 63 -12.80 -2.18 10.84
C SER A 63 -11.47 -2.81 10.46
N VAL A 64 -10.66 -3.19 11.44
CA VAL A 64 -9.24 -3.53 11.27
C VAL A 64 -8.97 -4.92 11.81
N GLY A 65 -8.28 -5.75 11.02
CA GLY A 65 -7.94 -7.12 11.42
C GLY A 65 -9.10 -8.10 11.30
N GLY A 66 -10.13 -7.77 10.51
CA GLY A 66 -11.23 -8.69 10.23
C GLY A 66 -10.77 -9.88 9.38
N ILE A 67 -11.49 -11.00 9.46
CA ILE A 67 -11.18 -12.20 8.67
C ILE A 67 -11.17 -11.93 7.15
N PRO A 68 -10.37 -12.68 6.36
CA PRO A 68 -10.36 -12.57 4.90
C PRO A 68 -11.74 -12.77 4.29
N GLN A 69 -12.06 -12.01 3.24
CA GLN A 69 -13.23 -12.25 2.39
C GLN A 69 -12.95 -13.32 1.33
N ASP A 70 -12.27 -14.41 1.71
CA ASP A 70 -11.98 -15.57 0.86
C ASP A 70 -12.79 -16.78 1.36
N LYS A 71 -13.52 -17.44 0.46
CA LYS A 71 -14.31 -18.64 0.77
C LYS A 71 -13.46 -19.83 1.23
N LYS A 72 -12.15 -19.80 0.95
CA LYS A 72 -11.18 -20.81 1.37
C LYS A 72 -10.70 -20.61 2.80
N TYR A 73 -11.00 -19.47 3.43
CA TYR A 73 -10.67 -19.23 4.83
C TYR A 73 -11.60 -20.03 5.73
N HIS A 74 -11.01 -20.82 6.62
CA HIS A 74 -11.67 -21.75 7.53
C HIS A 74 -11.27 -21.54 8.99
N GLY A 75 -10.82 -20.32 9.33
CA GLY A 75 -10.43 -19.95 10.70
C GLY A 75 -8.97 -20.24 11.01
N GLU A 76 -8.12 -20.24 9.98
CA GLU A 76 -6.68 -20.42 10.13
C GLU A 76 -6.03 -19.25 10.89
N ASP A 77 -4.88 -19.52 11.52
CA ASP A 77 -4.08 -18.51 12.21
C ASP A 77 -3.41 -17.59 11.19
N THR A 78 -4.06 -16.45 10.90
CA THR A 78 -3.56 -15.42 10.01
C THR A 78 -3.50 -14.08 10.71
N ALA A 79 -2.60 -13.21 10.24
CA ALA A 79 -2.23 -12.00 10.95
C ALA A 79 -2.41 -10.73 10.12
N LEU A 80 -2.38 -9.60 10.82
CA LEU A 80 -2.25 -8.25 10.27
C LEU A 80 -1.13 -7.53 11.00
N GLU A 81 -0.20 -6.93 10.25
CA GLU A 81 0.90 -6.12 10.78
C GLU A 81 0.82 -4.71 10.19
N ILE A 82 0.74 -3.69 11.05
CA ILE A 82 0.72 -2.27 10.70
C ILE A 82 1.91 -1.59 11.38
N GLY A 83 2.72 -0.88 10.60
CA GLY A 83 3.85 -0.10 11.09
C GLY A 83 3.44 1.17 11.84
N ASP A 84 4.21 2.24 11.66
CA ASP A 84 4.15 3.45 12.46
C ASP A 84 3.61 4.66 11.68
N GLY A 85 2.97 5.60 12.38
CA GLY A 85 2.66 6.93 11.83
C GLY A 85 1.57 6.95 10.75
N ASN A 86 0.81 5.86 10.58
CA ASN A 86 -0.23 5.78 9.56
C ASN A 86 -1.49 6.54 9.99
N MET A 87 -2.19 7.12 9.02
CA MET A 87 -3.51 7.73 9.19
C MET A 87 -4.56 6.89 8.47
N PHE A 88 -5.57 6.42 9.20
CA PHE A 88 -6.71 5.69 8.68
C PHE A 88 -7.97 6.51 8.91
N ARG A 89 -8.67 6.84 7.83
CA ARG A 89 -9.90 7.64 7.85
C ARG A 89 -11.14 6.77 7.98
N GLU A 90 -12.30 7.42 7.96
CA GLU A 90 -13.61 6.83 8.22
C GLU A 90 -13.85 5.60 7.35
N PHE A 91 -14.42 4.53 7.94
CA PHE A 91 -14.87 3.34 7.20
C PHE A 91 -13.77 2.62 6.42
N VAL A 92 -12.50 2.78 6.81
CA VAL A 92 -11.43 1.92 6.30
C VAL A 92 -11.65 0.49 6.79
N THR A 93 -11.43 -0.46 5.89
CA THR A 93 -11.49 -1.89 6.19
C THR A 93 -10.16 -2.56 5.84
N ILE A 94 -9.62 -3.36 6.75
CA ILE A 94 -8.36 -4.09 6.58
C ILE A 94 -8.53 -5.52 7.06
N ASN A 95 -8.22 -6.49 6.20
CA ASN A 95 -8.29 -7.91 6.54
C ASN A 95 -6.93 -8.52 6.86
N THR A 96 -6.92 -9.58 7.68
CA THR A 96 -5.74 -10.43 7.86
C THR A 96 -5.40 -11.21 6.57
N GLY A 97 -4.27 -11.91 6.54
CA GLY A 97 -3.87 -12.72 5.38
C GLY A 97 -4.59 -14.06 5.25
N THR A 98 -4.11 -14.90 4.34
CA THR A 98 -4.56 -16.27 4.10
C THR A 98 -3.37 -17.24 4.09
N VAL A 99 -3.55 -18.46 4.58
CA VAL A 99 -2.47 -19.48 4.64
C VAL A 99 -1.99 -19.96 3.27
N GLN A 100 -2.76 -19.68 2.22
CA GLN A 100 -2.41 -20.01 0.84
C GLN A 100 -1.33 -19.06 0.27
N ASP A 101 -1.06 -17.96 0.96
CA ASP A 101 0.00 -17.01 0.63
C ASP A 101 0.86 -16.73 1.88
N SER A 102 1.13 -15.46 2.20
CA SER A 102 2.01 -15.06 3.29
C SER A 102 1.43 -15.31 4.69
N GLY A 103 0.12 -15.57 4.80
CA GLY A 103 -0.60 -15.63 6.07
C GLY A 103 -0.72 -14.28 6.77
N THR A 104 -0.28 -13.18 6.16
CA THR A 104 -0.22 -11.87 6.83
C THR A 104 -0.38 -10.70 5.85
N THR A 105 -1.38 -9.86 6.09
CA THR A 105 -1.46 -8.53 5.46
C THR A 105 -0.49 -7.59 6.17
N ARG A 106 0.32 -6.82 5.42
CA ARG A 106 1.32 -5.91 5.97
C ARG A 106 1.18 -4.50 5.43
N LEU A 107 1.26 -3.52 6.31
CA LEU A 107 1.36 -2.10 6.00
C LEU A 107 2.59 -1.50 6.69
N GLY A 108 3.40 -0.77 5.94
CA GLY A 108 4.54 -0.04 6.47
C GLY A 108 4.15 1.22 7.22
N ASN A 109 4.91 2.30 7.01
CA ASN A 109 4.87 3.51 7.82
C ASN A 109 4.35 4.73 7.06
N ASN A 110 3.83 5.71 7.79
CA ASN A 110 3.45 7.04 7.30
C ASN A 110 2.48 7.02 6.11
N ASN A 111 1.64 5.98 6.00
CA ASN A 111 0.65 5.89 4.95
C ASN A 111 -0.57 6.76 5.28
N TRP A 112 -1.14 7.39 4.26
CA TRP A 112 -2.35 8.21 4.36
C TRP A 112 -3.52 7.52 3.68
N ILE A 113 -4.34 6.82 4.46
CA ILE A 113 -5.43 5.96 4.01
C ILE A 113 -6.76 6.67 4.24
N MET A 114 -7.36 7.17 3.17
CA MET A 114 -8.58 7.99 3.24
C MET A 114 -9.85 7.15 3.38
N ALA A 115 -11.00 7.82 3.47
CA ALA A 115 -12.24 7.20 3.89
C ALA A 115 -12.70 6.14 2.87
N TYR A 116 -13.33 5.06 3.37
CA TYR A 116 -13.86 3.94 2.58
C TYR A 116 -12.82 3.14 1.79
N VAL A 117 -11.55 3.23 2.14
CA VAL A 117 -10.53 2.36 1.52
C VAL A 117 -10.68 0.93 2.05
N HIS A 118 -10.65 -0.04 1.15
CA HIS A 118 -10.60 -1.46 1.47
C HIS A 118 -9.24 -2.04 1.12
N ILE A 119 -8.65 -2.73 2.10
CA ILE A 119 -7.40 -3.48 1.97
C ILE A 119 -7.73 -4.94 2.27
N ALA A 120 -7.83 -5.75 1.22
CA ALA A 120 -8.10 -7.17 1.35
C ALA A 120 -6.90 -7.95 1.91
N HIS A 121 -7.09 -9.25 2.01
CA HIS A 121 -6.11 -10.19 2.54
C HIS A 121 -4.79 -10.21 1.75
N ASP A 122 -3.69 -10.46 2.47
CA ASP A 122 -2.34 -10.68 1.94
C ASP A 122 -1.74 -9.47 1.19
N CYS A 123 -2.34 -8.29 1.30
CA CYS A 123 -1.77 -7.10 0.71
C CYS A 123 -0.45 -6.72 1.41
N GLN A 124 0.55 -6.31 0.62
CA GLN A 124 1.87 -5.88 1.08
C GLN A 124 2.10 -4.43 0.68
N LEU A 125 1.90 -3.52 1.63
CA LEU A 125 1.99 -2.07 1.42
C LEU A 125 3.26 -1.53 2.08
N GLY A 126 4.03 -0.77 1.31
CA GLY A 126 5.20 -0.05 1.79
C GLY A 126 4.88 1.18 2.64
N ASN A 127 5.65 2.24 2.42
CA ASN A 127 5.65 3.46 3.22
C ASN A 127 5.22 4.68 2.41
N GLU A 128 4.74 5.73 3.08
CA GLU A 128 4.44 7.03 2.47
C GLU A 128 3.40 6.95 1.33
N ILE A 129 2.57 5.91 1.32
CA ILE A 129 1.52 5.68 0.33
C ILE A 129 0.35 6.61 0.62
N VAL A 130 -0.25 7.17 -0.44
CA VAL A 130 -1.51 7.90 -0.33
C VAL A 130 -2.61 7.13 -1.07
N MET A 131 -3.62 6.71 -0.32
CA MET A 131 -4.84 6.11 -0.86
C MET A 131 -6.01 7.05 -0.65
N SER A 132 -6.49 7.65 -1.74
CA SER A 132 -7.65 8.54 -1.76
C SER A 132 -8.97 7.80 -1.47
N ASN A 133 -10.05 8.54 -1.27
CA ASN A 133 -11.33 7.95 -0.84
C ASN A 133 -11.83 6.81 -1.75
N GLY A 134 -12.37 5.77 -1.12
CA GLY A 134 -13.13 4.72 -1.79
C GLY A 134 -12.31 3.75 -2.63
N ILE A 135 -10.98 3.70 -2.47
CA ILE A 135 -10.16 2.72 -3.19
C ILE A 135 -10.47 1.31 -2.70
N GLN A 136 -10.56 0.37 -3.63
CA GLN A 136 -10.80 -1.05 -3.32
C GLN A 136 -9.63 -1.90 -3.81
N LEU A 137 -8.83 -2.44 -2.89
CA LEU A 137 -7.79 -3.41 -3.19
C LEU A 137 -8.35 -4.82 -3.01
N ALA A 138 -8.26 -5.66 -4.04
CA ALA A 138 -8.50 -7.10 -3.89
C ALA A 138 -7.30 -7.77 -3.18
N GLY A 139 -7.35 -9.10 -3.00
CA GLY A 139 -6.29 -9.83 -2.29
C GLY A 139 -4.93 -9.79 -3.00
N HIS A 140 -3.85 -9.95 -2.23
CA HIS A 140 -2.48 -10.12 -2.74
C HIS A 140 -1.93 -8.91 -3.53
N ILE A 141 -2.37 -7.70 -3.21
CA ILE A 141 -1.86 -6.49 -3.86
C ILE A 141 -0.55 -6.06 -3.21
N HIS A 142 0.45 -5.73 -4.03
CA HIS A 142 1.69 -5.11 -3.56
C HIS A 142 1.71 -3.63 -3.96
N ILE A 143 2.00 -2.74 -3.00
CA ILE A 143 2.14 -1.31 -3.26
C ILE A 143 3.50 -0.85 -2.73
N GLY A 144 4.33 -0.35 -3.64
CA GLY A 144 5.63 0.22 -3.31
C GLY A 144 5.54 1.61 -2.68
N ASP A 145 6.63 2.01 -2.05
CA ASP A 145 6.71 3.27 -1.32
C ASP A 145 6.29 4.47 -2.17
N TRP A 146 5.67 5.48 -1.54
CA TRP A 146 5.31 6.74 -2.15
C TRP A 146 4.31 6.68 -3.31
N ALA A 147 3.69 5.52 -3.56
CA ALA A 147 2.64 5.40 -4.56
C ALA A 147 1.42 6.24 -4.17
N ILE A 148 0.77 6.85 -5.16
CA ILE A 148 -0.46 7.62 -4.97
C ILE A 148 -1.57 6.97 -5.78
N ILE A 149 -2.63 6.55 -5.11
CA ILE A 149 -3.79 5.96 -5.77
C ILE A 149 -4.94 6.96 -5.73
N GLY A 150 -5.48 7.27 -6.91
CA GLY A 150 -6.60 8.20 -7.07
C GLY A 150 -7.91 7.62 -6.53
N GLY A 151 -8.82 8.52 -6.11
CA GLY A 151 -10.07 8.11 -5.45
C GLY A 151 -10.95 7.25 -6.36
N LEU A 152 -11.69 6.33 -5.75
CA LEU A 152 -12.57 5.37 -6.43
C LEU A 152 -11.85 4.44 -7.43
N ALA A 153 -10.52 4.34 -7.36
CA ALA A 153 -9.79 3.33 -8.12
C ALA A 153 -9.99 1.93 -7.52
N ALA A 154 -9.84 0.90 -8.34
CA ALA A 154 -9.87 -0.49 -7.89
C ALA A 154 -8.69 -1.26 -8.47
N ALA A 155 -8.06 -2.10 -7.63
CA ALA A 155 -6.95 -2.96 -8.02
C ALA A 155 -7.36 -4.43 -7.97
N HIS A 156 -7.20 -5.11 -9.10
CA HIS A 156 -7.49 -6.53 -9.24
C HIS A 156 -6.41 -7.37 -8.55
N GLN A 157 -6.81 -8.50 -7.94
CA GLN A 157 -5.92 -9.38 -7.18
C GLN A 157 -4.60 -9.70 -7.89
N PHE A 158 -3.51 -9.83 -7.11
CA PHE A 158 -2.14 -10.11 -7.56
C PHE A 158 -1.47 -8.99 -8.38
N THR A 159 -1.99 -7.77 -8.36
CA THR A 159 -1.38 -6.65 -9.07
C THR A 159 -0.34 -5.93 -8.22
N ASN A 160 0.76 -5.53 -8.84
CA ASN A 160 1.83 -4.75 -8.24
C ASN A 160 1.74 -3.28 -8.69
N ILE A 161 1.74 -2.37 -7.72
CA ILE A 161 1.73 -0.92 -7.95
C ILE A 161 3.08 -0.38 -7.46
N GLY A 162 3.95 -0.04 -8.40
CA GLY A 162 5.34 0.29 -8.15
C GLY A 162 5.54 1.61 -7.37
N ALA A 163 6.71 1.73 -6.75
CA ALA A 163 7.07 2.90 -5.96
C ALA A 163 6.98 4.21 -6.76
N HIS A 164 6.58 5.29 -6.10
CA HIS A 164 6.39 6.62 -6.70
C HIS A 164 5.40 6.70 -7.88
N SER A 165 4.73 5.61 -8.24
CA SER A 165 3.69 5.61 -9.27
C SER A 165 2.50 6.47 -8.84
N MET A 166 1.68 6.88 -9.81
CA MET A 166 0.46 7.63 -9.53
C MET A 166 -0.66 7.21 -10.45
N THR A 167 -1.83 6.95 -9.88
CA THR A 167 -3.06 6.68 -10.63
C THR A 167 -4.04 7.83 -10.51
N GLY A 168 -4.73 8.14 -11.61
CA GLY A 168 -5.89 9.03 -11.60
C GLY A 168 -7.09 8.38 -10.89
N GLY A 169 -8.06 9.20 -10.49
CA GLY A 169 -9.31 8.69 -9.92
C GLY A 169 -10.07 7.77 -10.89
N MET A 170 -10.93 6.90 -10.33
CA MET A 170 -11.76 5.94 -11.07
C MET A 170 -10.95 5.01 -11.99
N SER A 171 -9.69 4.74 -11.65
CA SER A 171 -8.84 3.85 -12.44
C SER A 171 -9.14 2.38 -12.16
N ALA A 172 -9.27 1.56 -13.21
CA ALA A 172 -9.37 0.10 -13.09
C ALA A 172 -8.01 -0.55 -13.36
N ILE A 173 -7.30 -0.90 -12.29
CA ILE A 173 -5.94 -1.43 -12.31
C ILE A 173 -6.04 -2.96 -12.38
N ARG A 174 -5.71 -3.53 -13.55
CA ARG A 174 -5.82 -4.99 -13.83
C ARG A 174 -4.48 -5.68 -14.08
N GLN A 175 -3.44 -4.88 -14.24
CA GLN A 175 -2.08 -5.23 -14.61
C GLN A 175 -1.12 -4.36 -13.81
N ASP A 176 0.12 -4.83 -13.73
CA ASP A 176 1.17 -4.20 -12.96
C ASP A 176 1.45 -2.77 -13.45
N ILE A 177 1.68 -1.86 -12.50
CA ILE A 177 2.07 -0.47 -12.75
C ILE A 177 3.53 -0.35 -12.32
N PRO A 178 4.48 -0.16 -13.25
CA PRO A 178 5.87 0.02 -12.88
C PRO A 178 6.12 1.26 -12.01
N PRO A 179 7.25 1.30 -11.28
CA PRO A 179 7.64 2.48 -10.52
C PRO A 179 7.64 3.74 -11.37
N TYR A 180 7.37 4.86 -10.72
CA TYR A 180 7.34 6.21 -11.32
C TYR A 180 6.25 6.45 -12.37
N VAL A 181 5.56 5.42 -12.86
CA VAL A 181 4.57 5.55 -13.93
C VAL A 181 3.35 6.32 -13.42
N LEU A 182 2.94 7.31 -14.22
CA LEU A 182 1.69 8.03 -14.07
C LEU A 182 0.70 7.48 -15.10
N GLY A 183 -0.55 7.22 -14.69
CA GLY A 183 -1.60 6.79 -15.61
C GLY A 183 -2.99 6.92 -15.02
N ALA A 184 -4.01 6.64 -15.82
CA ALA A 184 -5.41 6.68 -15.39
C ALA A 184 -6.33 5.88 -16.32
N GLY A 185 -7.57 5.66 -15.87
CA GLY A 185 -8.68 5.22 -16.73
C GLY A 185 -9.22 3.82 -16.44
N GLN A 186 -10.26 3.43 -17.18
CA GLN A 186 -10.90 2.12 -17.10
C GLN A 186 -11.05 1.53 -18.51
N PRO A 187 -10.13 0.65 -18.96
CA PRO A 187 -8.97 0.13 -18.22
C PRO A 187 -7.89 1.19 -18.00
N TYR A 188 -7.05 1.00 -16.96
CA TYR A 188 -5.90 1.86 -16.67
C TYR A 188 -4.95 1.92 -17.87
N LYS A 189 -4.47 3.12 -18.20
CA LYS A 189 -3.46 3.34 -19.24
C LYS A 189 -2.31 4.21 -18.72
N PRO A 190 -1.05 3.86 -19.03
CA PRO A 190 0.09 4.72 -18.72
C PRO A 190 0.03 6.00 -19.57
N ALA A 191 0.37 7.12 -18.94
CA ALA A 191 0.33 8.46 -19.52
C ALA A 191 1.65 9.24 -19.34
N GLY A 192 2.69 8.58 -18.82
CA GLY A 192 4.02 9.16 -18.64
C GLY A 192 4.63 8.83 -17.29
N VAL A 193 5.51 9.71 -16.83
CA VAL A 193 6.22 9.62 -15.55
C VAL A 193 5.65 10.66 -14.58
N ASN A 194 5.50 10.30 -13.31
CA ASN A 194 5.14 11.17 -12.19
C ASN A 194 6.27 12.18 -11.86
N SER A 195 6.64 12.99 -12.85
CA SER A 195 7.79 13.91 -12.78
C SER A 195 7.59 14.97 -11.70
N GLU A 196 6.36 15.41 -11.48
CA GLU A 196 6.04 16.40 -10.47
C GLU A 196 6.16 15.82 -9.05
N GLY A 197 5.66 14.60 -8.83
CA GLY A 197 5.84 13.90 -7.56
C GLY A 197 7.32 13.67 -7.24
N LEU A 198 8.13 13.34 -8.26
CA LEU A 198 9.57 13.16 -8.10
C LEU A 198 10.29 14.48 -7.78
N ARG A 199 9.96 15.58 -8.46
CA ARG A 199 10.51 16.92 -8.13
C ARG A 199 10.23 17.32 -6.69
N ARG A 200 9.01 17.10 -6.21
CA ARG A 200 8.63 17.39 -4.81
C ARG A 200 9.39 16.56 -3.78
N ARG A 201 9.93 15.42 -4.19
CA ARG A 201 10.76 14.51 -3.37
C ARG A 201 12.26 14.74 -3.56
N GLY A 202 12.66 15.81 -4.26
CA GLY A 202 14.07 16.19 -4.39
C GLY A 202 14.85 15.50 -5.51
N TYR A 203 14.18 14.77 -6.40
CA TYR A 203 14.85 14.20 -7.58
C TYR A 203 15.35 15.31 -8.51
N THR A 204 16.57 15.16 -9.01
CA THR A 204 17.19 16.12 -9.94
C THR A 204 16.57 16.02 -11.34
N ALA A 205 16.77 17.08 -12.14
CA ALA A 205 16.30 17.07 -13.52
C ALA A 205 16.93 15.94 -14.37
N THR A 206 18.21 15.61 -14.11
CA THR A 206 18.94 14.53 -14.80
C THR A 206 18.39 13.15 -14.40
N GLN A 207 18.14 12.92 -13.11
CA GLN A 207 17.49 11.70 -12.62
C GLN A 207 16.10 11.50 -13.23
N ILE A 208 15.27 12.55 -13.25
CA ILE A 208 13.93 12.49 -13.86
C ILE A 208 14.04 12.22 -15.37
N GLN A 209 15.05 12.77 -16.05
CA GLN A 209 15.27 12.51 -17.46
C GLN A 209 15.66 11.03 -17.70
N ALA A 210 16.48 10.44 -16.83
CA ALA A 210 16.83 9.03 -16.90
C ALA A 210 15.59 8.12 -16.75
N ILE A 211 14.74 8.41 -15.77
CA ILE A 211 13.46 7.72 -15.54
C ILE A 211 12.53 7.85 -16.77
N LYS A 212 12.48 9.02 -17.41
CA LYS A 212 11.71 9.22 -18.64
C LYS A 212 12.26 8.41 -19.82
N GLU A 213 13.57 8.25 -19.93
CA GLU A 213 14.15 7.37 -20.94
C GLU A 213 13.81 5.90 -20.68
N ALA A 214 13.87 5.44 -19.42
CA ALA A 214 13.40 4.11 -19.02
C ALA A 214 11.91 3.89 -19.39
N TYR A 215 11.04 4.86 -19.12
CA TYR A 215 9.64 4.83 -19.55
C TYR A 215 9.50 4.65 -21.07
N LYS A 216 10.31 5.35 -21.87
CA LYS A 216 10.27 5.23 -23.34
C LYS A 216 10.66 3.82 -23.80
N TYR A 217 11.67 3.19 -23.18
CA TYR A 217 12.03 1.80 -23.49
C TYR A 217 10.84 0.86 -23.28
N ILE A 218 10.11 1.01 -22.18
CA ILE A 218 8.99 0.13 -21.83
C ILE A 218 7.78 0.36 -22.75
N TYR A 219 7.46 1.61 -23.07
CA TYR A 219 6.14 1.97 -23.64
C TYR A 219 6.17 2.54 -25.06
N LEU A 220 7.25 3.22 -25.48
CA LEU A 220 7.25 4.02 -26.71
C LEU A 220 8.19 3.52 -27.80
N ARG A 221 9.08 2.56 -27.50
CA ARG A 221 10.06 2.02 -28.45
C ARG A 221 9.64 0.69 -29.10
N SER A 222 8.40 0.25 -28.88
CA SER A 222 7.85 -1.01 -29.43
C SER A 222 8.69 -2.25 -29.10
N LEU A 223 9.42 -2.22 -27.98
CA LEU A 223 10.23 -3.34 -27.50
C LEU A 223 9.36 -4.36 -26.77
N LYS A 224 9.80 -5.62 -26.76
CA LYS A 224 9.33 -6.60 -25.78
C LYS A 224 9.77 -6.17 -24.38
N VAL A 225 9.09 -6.65 -23.35
CA VAL A 225 9.39 -6.24 -21.96
C VAL A 225 10.82 -6.63 -21.61
N GLU A 226 11.26 -7.82 -22.00
CA GLU A 226 12.61 -8.33 -21.72
C GLU A 226 13.69 -7.47 -22.39
N GLU A 227 13.45 -7.04 -23.63
CA GLU A 227 14.36 -6.15 -24.37
C GLU A 227 14.41 -4.74 -23.75
N ALA A 228 13.26 -4.22 -23.31
CA ALA A 228 13.19 -2.94 -22.62
C ALA A 228 13.94 -2.97 -21.28
N VAL A 229 13.78 -4.04 -20.49
CA VAL A 229 14.47 -4.22 -19.21
C VAL A 229 15.97 -4.37 -19.42
N ALA A 230 16.41 -5.13 -20.42
CA ALA A 230 17.83 -5.23 -20.77
C ALA A 230 18.43 -3.86 -21.17
N ALA A 231 17.69 -3.04 -21.91
CA ALA A 231 18.13 -1.69 -22.27
C ALA A 231 18.20 -0.75 -21.05
N ILE A 232 17.27 -0.87 -20.10
CA ILE A 232 17.31 -0.11 -18.84
C ILE A 232 18.51 -0.54 -17.99
N ARG A 233 18.78 -1.84 -17.87
CA ARG A 233 19.98 -2.33 -17.17
C ARG A 233 21.27 -1.83 -17.79
N ASN A 234 21.38 -1.88 -19.12
CA ASN A 234 22.56 -1.35 -19.79
C ASN A 234 22.71 0.16 -19.54
N MET A 235 21.62 0.91 -19.57
CA MET A 235 21.63 2.33 -19.21
C MET A 235 22.09 2.53 -17.75
N GLN A 236 21.61 1.71 -16.83
CA GLN A 236 21.97 1.74 -15.41
C GLN A 236 23.47 1.47 -15.20
N GLU A 237 24.01 0.39 -15.78
CA GLU A 237 25.42 -0.02 -15.66
C GLU A 237 26.40 1.01 -16.22
N ASN A 238 25.98 1.80 -17.20
CA ASN A 238 26.81 2.83 -17.86
C ASN A 238 26.55 4.25 -17.35
N SER A 239 25.74 4.41 -16.29
CA SER A 239 25.44 5.71 -15.70
C SER A 239 26.25 5.97 -14.43
N GLU A 240 26.36 7.24 -14.04
CA GLU A 240 26.84 7.61 -12.71
C GLU A 240 25.93 7.01 -11.63
N LYS A 241 26.49 6.80 -10.43
CA LYS A 241 25.81 6.08 -9.34
C LYS A 241 24.44 6.67 -9.00
N ASP A 242 24.33 7.99 -8.94
CA ASP A 242 23.09 8.69 -8.60
C ASP A 242 21.96 8.48 -9.63
N ILE A 243 22.31 8.24 -10.90
CA ILE A 243 21.39 7.88 -11.97
C ILE A 243 21.09 6.38 -11.93
N ALA A 244 22.10 5.54 -11.68
CA ALA A 244 21.92 4.10 -11.56
C ALA A 244 20.95 3.74 -10.42
N ASP A 245 21.06 4.44 -9.28
CA ASP A 245 20.21 4.24 -8.10
C ASP A 245 18.72 4.53 -8.40
N VAL A 246 18.40 5.50 -9.25
CA VAL A 246 17.00 5.82 -9.61
C VAL A 246 16.42 4.93 -10.72
N LEU A 247 17.26 4.14 -11.38
CA LEU A 247 16.82 3.13 -12.36
C LEU A 247 16.61 1.76 -11.71
N GLU A 248 17.26 1.51 -10.57
CA GLU A 248 17.17 0.24 -9.83
C GLU A 248 15.71 -0.18 -9.58
N PRO A 249 14.77 0.70 -9.13
CA PRO A 249 13.41 0.26 -8.88
C PRO A 249 12.69 -0.26 -10.13
N PHE A 250 12.99 0.25 -11.32
CA PHE A 250 12.45 -0.33 -12.55
C PHE A 250 12.97 -1.76 -12.75
N VAL A 251 14.28 -1.97 -12.64
CA VAL A 251 14.92 -3.28 -12.85
C VAL A 251 14.37 -4.29 -11.84
N ASP A 252 14.40 -3.93 -10.57
CA ASP A 252 13.91 -4.75 -9.46
C ASP A 252 12.44 -5.15 -9.63
N PHE A 253 11.60 -4.21 -10.08
CA PHE A 253 10.19 -4.47 -10.32
C PHE A 253 9.99 -5.54 -11.39
N PHE A 254 10.65 -5.43 -12.53
CA PHE A 254 10.48 -6.40 -13.61
C PHE A 254 11.09 -7.78 -13.28
N ASP A 255 12.12 -7.82 -12.44
CA ASP A 255 12.73 -9.08 -12.01
C ASP A 255 11.88 -9.84 -10.99
N LYS A 256 11.21 -9.12 -10.09
CA LYS A 256 10.52 -9.72 -8.95
C LYS A 256 9.01 -9.89 -9.15
N SER A 257 8.37 -9.05 -9.98
CA SER A 257 6.93 -8.80 -9.80
C SER A 257 6.03 -8.96 -11.02
N SER A 258 6.54 -9.19 -12.24
CA SER A 258 5.67 -9.26 -13.41
C SER A 258 4.97 -10.62 -13.61
N SER A 259 4.01 -10.95 -12.75
CA SER A 259 3.16 -12.14 -12.92
C SER A 259 1.94 -11.87 -13.82
N ARG A 260 1.46 -10.62 -13.87
CA ARG A 260 0.27 -10.22 -14.65
C ARG A 260 0.60 -9.43 -15.93
N GLY A 261 1.89 -9.21 -16.17
CA GLY A 261 2.35 -8.26 -17.18
C GLY A 261 2.02 -6.81 -16.79
N VAL A 262 2.59 -5.86 -17.52
CA VAL A 262 2.37 -4.43 -17.30
C VAL A 262 1.27 -3.87 -18.20
N GLY A 263 0.50 -2.91 -17.70
CA GLY A 263 -0.49 -2.20 -18.51
C GLY A 263 0.17 -1.37 -19.60
N ARG A 264 -0.07 -1.69 -20.88
CA ARG A 264 0.38 -0.95 -22.08
C ARG A 264 -0.80 -0.29 -22.78
#